data_AF-A0A930E0N0-F1
#
_entry.id   AF-A0A930E0N0-F1
#
_cell.length_a   1.000
_cell.length_b   1.000
_cell.length_c   1.000
_cell.angle_alpha   90.00
_cell.angle_beta   90.00
_cell.angle_gamma   90.00
#
_symmetry.space_group_name_H-M   'P 1'
#
loop_
_entity.id
_entity.type
_entity.pdbx_description
1 polymer ?
#
loop_
_entity_poly.entity_id
_entity_poly.type
_entity_poly.pdbx_seq_one_letter_code
_entity_poly.pdbx_strand_id
1 'polypeptide(L)'
;MITEIKKSRKSLFLEKMRELATNDDLLLNNIDNLLMQFKNSSPVYCYYSVIENELNNLSFDGFILKINDLYKIFSDDHALKKQSEKFFGLDFTDKSFIMTKDEINSHFASNDKIRNYGVFSYYSFINDLNSILSGNYRTGIKDSVDLFFEAFAFKLGLKISCSKILKDHFLSRNKKIQDLDEAEIRLLAMKMGIFPIRNLTIKIFIDIDSAELTFEESQNTLKIGVLEIGVSKEMKPTPLLNAILTNDKEKINNRLKSQIAGMLKKSYKLYLTEEKTASSYLKGNGVHPLFVSEKSIANLGDLLEVKSYFKKAGESEMEKILRSIESYLRE
;
A
#
# COMPACT_ATOMS: atom_id res chain seq x y z
N MET A 1 -41.73 31.29 -23.63
CA MET A 1 -41.40 30.77 -22.29
C MET A 1 -40.16 29.89 -22.46
N ILE A 2 -38.98 30.37 -22.05
CA ILE A 2 -37.77 29.55 -22.07
C ILE A 2 -37.81 28.75 -20.76
N THR A 3 -38.12 27.45 -20.84
CA THR A 3 -38.02 26.54 -19.71
C THR A 3 -36.56 26.45 -19.28
N GLU A 4 -36.23 26.96 -18.09
CA GLU A 4 -34.93 26.72 -17.45
C GLU A 4 -34.69 25.22 -17.33
N ILE A 5 -33.70 24.71 -18.07
CA ILE A 5 -33.25 23.33 -17.93
C ILE A 5 -32.44 23.26 -16.63
N LYS A 6 -33.06 22.80 -15.54
CA LYS A 6 -32.35 22.51 -14.29
C LYS A 6 -31.30 21.43 -14.55
N LYS A 7 -30.04 21.72 -14.22
CA LYS A 7 -28.94 20.74 -14.33
C LYS A 7 -29.23 19.55 -13.43
N SER A 8 -28.96 18.35 -13.93
CA SER A 8 -29.05 17.13 -13.13
C SER A 8 -28.02 17.15 -11.98
N ARG A 9 -28.29 16.41 -10.89
CA ARG A 9 -27.35 16.25 -9.77
C ARG A 9 -25.97 15.76 -10.26
N LYS A 10 -25.96 14.82 -11.21
CA LYS A 10 -24.73 14.33 -11.87
C LYS A 10 -23.97 15.47 -12.56
N SER A 11 -24.66 16.26 -13.39
CA SER A 11 -24.05 17.37 -14.13
C SER A 11 -23.46 18.41 -13.17
N LEU A 12 -24.20 18.78 -12.12
CA LEU A 12 -23.74 19.73 -11.12
C LEU A 12 -22.50 19.23 -10.37
N PHE A 13 -22.50 17.96 -9.95
CA PHE A 13 -21.34 17.36 -9.28
C PHE A 13 -20.11 17.29 -10.19
N LEU A 14 -20.26 16.92 -11.46
CA LEU A 14 -19.15 16.91 -12.42
C LEU A 14 -18.58 18.31 -12.66
N GLU A 15 -19.43 19.34 -12.68
CA GLU A 15 -18.97 20.74 -12.78
C GLU A 15 -18.15 21.15 -11.56
N LYS A 16 -18.63 20.85 -10.34
CA LYS A 16 -17.89 21.11 -9.09
C LYS A 16 -16.54 20.37 -9.06
N MET A 17 -16.52 19.09 -9.45
CA MET A 17 -15.28 18.31 -9.52
C MET A 17 -14.29 18.89 -10.53
N ARG A 18 -14.78 19.35 -11.69
CA ARG A 18 -13.94 20.01 -12.70
C ARG A 18 -13.38 21.32 -12.14
N GLU A 19 -14.21 22.15 -11.53
CA GLU A 19 -13.81 23.41 -10.93
C GLU A 19 -12.72 23.18 -9.88
N LEU A 20 -12.96 22.26 -8.93
CA LEU A 20 -11.97 21.85 -7.92
C LEU A 20 -10.66 21.36 -8.54
N ALA A 21 -10.71 20.68 -9.68
CA ALA A 21 -9.52 20.17 -10.36
C ALA A 21 -8.72 21.24 -11.12
N THR A 22 -9.31 22.41 -11.38
CA THR A 22 -8.73 23.49 -12.21
C THR A 22 -8.51 24.80 -11.47
N ASN A 23 -9.13 24.98 -10.31
CA ASN A 23 -8.96 26.15 -9.45
C ASN A 23 -7.99 25.80 -8.33
N ASP A 24 -6.80 26.39 -8.42
CA ASP A 24 -5.67 26.09 -7.54
C ASP A 24 -5.91 26.48 -6.08
N ASP A 25 -6.56 27.63 -5.83
CA ASP A 25 -6.85 28.11 -4.48
C ASP A 25 -7.93 27.25 -3.81
N LEU A 26 -8.97 26.91 -4.57
CA LEU A 26 -10.05 26.04 -4.10
C LEU A 26 -9.52 24.63 -3.76
N LEU A 27 -8.62 24.11 -4.59
CA LEU A 27 -7.99 22.81 -4.35
C LEU A 27 -7.10 22.84 -3.11
N LEU A 28 -6.30 23.89 -2.93
CA LEU A 28 -5.43 24.04 -1.75
C LEU A 28 -6.26 24.05 -0.47
N ASN A 29 -7.32 24.87 -0.41
CA ASN A 29 -8.22 24.91 0.75
C ASN A 29 -8.85 23.54 1.04
N ASN A 30 -9.23 22.80 0.01
CA ASN A 30 -9.78 21.45 0.16
C ASN A 30 -8.75 20.44 0.68
N ILE A 31 -7.49 20.55 0.23
CA ILE A 31 -6.41 19.71 0.74
C ILE A 31 -6.13 20.05 2.20
N ASP A 32 -6.08 21.32 2.58
CA ASP A 32 -5.87 21.71 3.99
C ASP A 32 -6.96 21.13 4.89
N ASN A 33 -8.23 21.25 4.49
CA ASN A 33 -9.37 20.65 5.19
C ASN A 33 -9.29 19.12 5.26
N LEU A 34 -8.84 18.48 4.17
CA LEU A 34 -8.61 17.03 4.13
C LEU A 34 -7.53 16.63 5.15
N LEU A 35 -6.40 17.34 5.20
CA LEU A 35 -5.30 17.02 6.10
C LEU A 35 -5.66 17.21 7.58
N MET A 36 -6.58 18.13 7.91
CA MET A 36 -7.13 18.26 9.27
C MET A 36 -7.93 17.02 9.72
N GLN A 37 -8.55 16.30 8.79
CA GLN A 37 -9.30 15.06 9.07
C GLN A 37 -8.38 13.85 9.34
N PHE A 38 -7.10 13.93 8.94
CA PHE A 38 -6.19 12.78 8.85
C PHE A 38 -6.13 11.93 10.13
N LYS A 39 -6.01 12.58 11.30
CA LYS A 39 -5.92 11.89 12.59
C LYS A 39 -7.20 11.13 12.91
N ASN A 40 -8.34 11.76 12.69
CA ASN A 40 -9.64 11.23 13.09
C ASN A 40 -10.09 10.09 12.15
N SER A 41 -9.73 10.17 10.87
CA SER A 41 -10.08 9.15 9.88
C SER A 41 -9.08 8.00 9.79
N SER A 42 -7.87 8.13 10.36
CA SER A 42 -6.77 7.13 10.30
C SER A 42 -6.68 6.42 8.93
N PRO A 43 -6.40 7.16 7.85
CA PRO A 43 -6.72 6.72 6.49
C PRO A 43 -5.67 5.82 5.86
N VAL A 44 -4.66 5.41 6.64
CA VAL A 44 -3.49 4.67 6.18
C VAL A 44 -3.82 3.19 6.16
N TYR A 45 -3.59 2.55 5.02
CA TYR A 45 -3.65 1.10 4.90
C TYR A 45 -2.29 0.54 4.48
N CYS A 46 -1.83 -0.49 5.18
CA CYS A 46 -0.66 -1.29 4.81
C CYS A 46 -1.01 -2.77 4.84
N TYR A 47 -0.42 -3.55 3.93
CA TYR A 47 -0.47 -5.00 4.06
C TYR A 47 0.24 -5.51 5.33
N TYR A 48 1.17 -4.72 5.86
CA TYR A 48 1.91 -5.03 7.08
C TYR A 48 1.30 -4.26 8.26
N SER A 49 0.45 -4.92 9.03
CA SER A 49 -0.28 -4.33 10.16
C SER A 49 0.62 -3.63 11.16
N VAL A 50 1.86 -4.10 11.37
CA VAL A 50 2.80 -3.45 12.27
C VAL A 50 3.24 -2.07 11.77
N ILE A 51 3.46 -1.92 10.46
CA ILE A 51 3.76 -0.61 9.87
C ILE A 51 2.51 0.27 9.91
N GLU A 52 1.34 -0.28 9.61
CA GLU A 52 0.07 0.46 9.67
C GLU A 52 -0.22 1.00 11.09
N ASN A 53 -0.06 0.16 12.11
CA ASN A 53 -0.28 0.52 13.50
C ASN A 53 0.63 1.66 13.97
N GLU A 54 1.87 1.72 13.48
CA GLU A 54 2.79 2.82 13.78
C GLU A 54 2.41 4.15 13.12
N LEU A 55 1.49 4.12 12.14
CA LEU A 55 1.12 5.27 11.31
C LEU A 55 -0.32 5.77 11.56
N ASN A 56 -1.14 4.97 12.24
CA ASN A 56 -2.51 5.33 12.62
C ASN A 56 -2.55 6.28 13.82
N ASN A 57 -3.66 7.02 13.97
CA ASN A 57 -3.88 8.00 15.03
C ASN A 57 -2.87 9.17 15.09
N LEU A 58 -2.13 9.42 14.01
CA LEU A 58 -1.20 10.55 13.89
C LEU A 58 -1.87 11.75 13.22
N SER A 59 -1.44 12.97 13.58
CA SER A 59 -1.68 14.12 12.70
C SER A 59 -0.94 13.93 11.37
N PHE A 60 -1.33 14.65 10.33
CA PHE A 60 -0.61 14.56 9.06
C PHE A 60 0.88 14.89 9.21
N ASP A 61 1.24 15.95 9.94
CA ASP A 61 2.65 16.28 10.22
C ASP A 61 3.38 15.16 10.98
N GLY A 62 2.73 14.53 11.98
CA GLY A 62 3.30 13.40 12.70
C GLY A 62 3.50 12.17 11.80
N PHE A 63 2.55 11.91 10.90
CA PHE A 63 2.64 10.87 9.89
C PHE A 63 3.82 11.10 8.94
N ILE A 64 4.01 12.33 8.44
CA ILE A 64 5.13 12.67 7.55
C ILE A 64 6.48 12.44 8.22
N LEU A 65 6.64 12.90 9.47
CA LEU A 65 7.86 12.68 10.24
C LEU A 65 8.15 11.18 10.41
N LYS A 66 7.14 10.41 10.82
CA LYS A 66 7.28 8.96 11.04
C LYS A 66 7.62 8.22 9.74
N ILE A 67 7.01 8.59 8.61
CA ILE A 67 7.36 8.03 7.29
C ILE A 67 8.79 8.39 6.90
N ASN A 68 9.21 9.65 7.09
CA ASN A 68 10.56 10.10 6.76
C ASN A 68 11.60 9.23 7.49
N ASP A 69 11.41 9.02 8.79
CA ASP A 69 12.30 8.20 9.62
C ASP A 69 12.31 6.73 9.20
N LEU A 70 11.12 6.11 9.05
CA LEU A 70 10.99 4.70 8.71
C LEU A 70 11.56 4.36 7.33
N TYR A 71 11.28 5.18 6.33
CA TYR A 71 11.66 4.91 4.93
C TYR A 71 13.02 5.51 4.54
N LYS A 72 13.73 6.15 5.47
CA LYS A 72 15.02 6.80 5.20
C LYS A 72 16.06 5.88 4.58
N ILE A 73 16.03 4.59 4.94
CA ILE A 73 16.91 3.56 4.38
C ILE A 73 16.84 3.42 2.86
N PHE A 74 15.77 3.89 2.21
CA PHE A 74 15.62 3.81 0.76
C PHE A 74 16.33 4.95 0.02
N SER A 75 16.78 6.00 0.72
CA SER A 75 17.43 7.16 0.13
C SER A 75 18.74 7.58 0.81
N ASP A 76 19.05 7.04 1.99
CA ASP A 76 20.20 7.44 2.81
C ASP A 76 21.03 6.21 3.20
N ASP A 77 22.26 6.15 2.67
CA ASP A 77 23.20 5.06 2.94
C ASP A 77 23.65 5.05 4.40
N HIS A 78 23.72 6.20 5.09
CA HIS A 78 24.04 6.22 6.52
C HIS A 78 22.90 5.61 7.35
N ALA A 79 21.65 5.87 6.97
CA ALA A 79 20.49 5.23 7.60
C ALA A 79 20.48 3.72 7.34
N LEU A 80 20.78 3.30 6.10
CA LEU A 80 20.90 1.88 5.73
C LEU A 80 21.99 1.19 6.57
N LYS A 81 23.18 1.78 6.64
CA LYS A 81 24.29 1.29 7.45
C LYS A 81 23.87 1.11 8.90
N LYS A 82 23.36 2.17 9.53
CA LYS A 82 22.95 2.15 10.94
C LYS A 82 21.93 1.06 11.24
N GLN A 83 20.90 0.90 10.39
CA GLN A 83 19.89 -0.13 10.59
C GLN A 83 20.41 -1.55 10.30
N SER A 84 21.22 -1.72 9.24
CA SER A 84 21.82 -3.03 8.94
C SER A 84 22.79 -3.50 10.02
N GLU A 85 23.61 -2.60 10.58
CA GLU A 85 24.45 -2.91 11.73
C GLU A 85 23.61 -3.25 12.97
N LYS A 86 22.56 -2.47 13.26
CA LYS A 86 21.63 -2.73 14.36
C LYS A 86 21.01 -4.13 14.26
N PHE A 87 20.46 -4.50 13.09
CA PHE A 87 19.68 -5.73 12.94
C PHE A 87 20.51 -6.95 12.55
N PHE A 88 21.64 -6.77 11.88
CA PHE A 88 22.42 -7.85 11.25
C PHE A 88 23.91 -7.82 11.56
N GLY A 89 24.42 -6.76 12.21
CA GLY A 89 25.83 -6.66 12.59
C GLY A 89 26.75 -6.46 11.40
N LEU A 90 26.19 -6.02 10.28
CA LEU A 90 26.85 -5.87 9.00
C LEU A 90 26.45 -4.54 8.36
N ASP A 91 27.42 -3.87 7.75
CA ASP A 91 27.18 -2.68 6.94
C ASP A 91 26.77 -3.08 5.52
N PHE A 92 25.47 -2.97 5.21
CA PHE A 92 24.97 -3.33 3.88
C PHE A 92 25.35 -2.35 2.77
N THR A 93 26.03 -1.24 3.11
CA THR A 93 26.63 -0.35 2.12
C THR A 93 28.03 -0.81 1.70
N ASP A 94 28.66 -1.69 2.48
CA ASP A 94 29.97 -2.24 2.16
C ASP A 94 29.85 -3.37 1.12
N LYS A 95 30.27 -3.03 -0.11
CA LYS A 95 30.30 -3.96 -1.25
C LYS A 95 31.17 -5.19 -1.00
N SER A 96 32.08 -5.16 -0.02
CA SER A 96 32.89 -6.32 0.35
C SER A 96 32.04 -7.50 0.85
N PHE A 97 30.88 -7.22 1.46
CA PHE A 97 29.94 -8.21 1.97
C PHE A 97 28.90 -8.64 0.94
N ILE A 98 28.68 -7.87 -0.11
CA ILE A 98 27.61 -8.08 -1.09
C ILE A 98 28.08 -9.06 -2.18
N MET A 99 27.22 -10.02 -2.53
CA MET A 99 27.46 -10.90 -3.68
C MET A 99 27.26 -10.15 -5.00
N THR A 100 28.12 -10.45 -5.95
CA THR A 100 27.92 -10.14 -7.36
C THR A 100 26.81 -10.99 -7.96
N LYS A 101 26.27 -10.55 -9.09
CA LYS A 101 25.25 -11.31 -9.83
C LYS A 101 25.73 -12.71 -10.24
N ASP A 102 27.01 -12.85 -10.58
CA ASP A 102 27.59 -14.13 -10.99
C ASP A 102 27.75 -15.08 -9.80
N GLU A 103 28.14 -14.58 -8.63
CA GLU A 103 28.17 -15.36 -7.38
C GLU A 103 26.76 -15.86 -7.01
N ILE A 104 25.74 -15.00 -7.13
CA ILE A 104 24.34 -15.39 -6.88
C ILE A 104 23.92 -16.52 -7.82
N ASN A 105 24.16 -16.37 -9.13
CA ASN A 105 23.79 -17.37 -10.12
C ASN A 105 24.51 -18.70 -9.90
N SER A 106 25.82 -18.65 -9.61
CA SER A 106 26.64 -19.82 -9.33
C SER A 106 26.16 -20.58 -8.09
N HIS A 107 25.88 -19.87 -6.98
CA HIS A 107 25.33 -20.48 -5.77
C HIS A 107 23.92 -21.03 -5.96
N PHE A 108 23.09 -20.34 -6.74
CA PHE A 108 21.74 -20.81 -7.08
C PHE A 108 21.77 -22.11 -7.88
N ALA A 109 22.76 -22.28 -8.76
CA ALA A 109 22.94 -23.48 -9.56
C ALA A 109 23.57 -24.66 -8.80
N SER A 110 24.39 -24.39 -7.78
CA SER A 110 25.25 -25.41 -7.15
C SER A 110 24.83 -25.86 -5.75
N ASN A 111 23.94 -25.13 -5.05
CA ASN A 111 23.57 -25.45 -3.67
C ASN A 111 22.06 -25.68 -3.48
N ASP A 112 21.64 -26.91 -3.80
CA ASP A 112 20.24 -27.36 -3.64
C ASP A 112 19.73 -27.21 -2.21
N LYS A 113 20.60 -27.31 -1.19
CA LYS A 113 20.19 -27.19 0.22
C LYS A 113 19.81 -25.74 0.57
N ILE A 114 20.61 -24.77 0.15
CA ILE A 114 20.31 -23.34 0.32
C ILE A 114 19.06 -22.96 -0.49
N ARG A 115 18.92 -23.50 -1.71
CA ARG A 115 17.74 -23.27 -2.56
C ARG A 115 16.46 -23.83 -1.94
N ASN A 116 16.53 -25.05 -1.39
CA ASN A 116 15.39 -25.77 -0.84
C ASN A 116 15.08 -25.41 0.63
N TYR A 117 15.92 -24.59 1.29
CA TYR A 117 15.69 -24.16 2.68
C TYR A 117 14.44 -23.30 2.88
N GLY A 118 13.68 -23.00 1.81
CA GLY A 118 12.23 -22.91 1.91
C GLY A 118 11.69 -21.97 2.98
N VAL A 119 12.08 -20.71 2.95
CA VAL A 119 11.37 -19.62 3.62
C VAL A 119 11.23 -18.52 2.55
N PHE A 120 10.15 -17.75 2.39
CA PHE A 120 9.88 -16.52 3.14
C PHE A 120 8.39 -16.15 3.06
N SER A 121 7.62 -16.60 4.04
CA SER A 121 6.77 -15.62 4.71
C SER A 121 7.60 -14.97 5.82
N TYR A 122 7.33 -13.70 6.15
CA TYR A 122 7.93 -13.04 7.32
C TYR A 122 7.78 -13.92 8.57
N TYR A 123 6.60 -14.54 8.74
CA TYR A 123 6.30 -15.40 9.88
C TYR A 123 7.23 -16.59 10.00
N SER A 124 7.47 -17.31 8.90
CA SER A 124 8.39 -18.45 8.89
C SER A 124 9.82 -18.02 9.26
N PHE A 125 10.30 -16.92 8.68
CA PHE A 125 11.64 -16.38 8.95
C PHE A 125 11.83 -16.02 10.43
N ILE A 126 10.86 -15.30 10.99
CA ILE A 126 10.91 -14.88 12.38
C ILE A 126 10.71 -16.04 13.35
N ASN A 127 9.84 -17.01 13.02
CA ASN A 127 9.65 -18.21 13.82
C ASN A 127 10.92 -19.05 13.89
N ASP A 128 11.63 -19.21 12.78
CA ASP A 128 12.90 -19.92 12.74
C ASP A 128 13.95 -19.21 13.60
N LEU A 129 14.11 -17.89 13.45
CA LEU A 129 15.01 -17.08 14.28
C LEU A 129 14.67 -17.18 15.78
N ASN A 130 13.40 -17.08 16.14
CA ASN A 130 12.97 -17.19 17.54
C ASN A 130 13.16 -18.60 18.10
N SER A 131 13.00 -19.63 17.27
CA SER A 131 13.24 -21.02 17.66
C SER A 131 14.73 -21.26 17.93
N ILE A 132 15.62 -20.65 17.13
CA ILE A 132 17.07 -20.64 17.37
C ILE A 132 17.39 -20.00 18.73
N LEU A 133 16.83 -18.82 19.04
CA LEU A 133 17.05 -18.17 20.35
C LEU A 133 16.54 -19.00 21.53
N SER A 134 15.38 -19.65 21.35
CA SER A 134 14.73 -20.39 22.42
C SER A 134 15.35 -21.77 22.68
N GLY A 135 16.40 -22.15 21.96
CA GLY A 135 16.97 -23.50 22.01
C GLY A 135 16.04 -24.61 21.52
N ASN A 136 14.88 -24.25 20.94
CA ASN A 136 13.81 -25.13 20.49
C ASN A 136 13.82 -25.35 18.97
N TYR A 137 14.88 -24.91 18.28
CA TYR A 137 15.07 -25.20 16.87
C TYR A 137 15.13 -26.71 16.67
N ARG A 138 14.35 -27.25 15.71
CA ARG A 138 14.14 -28.69 15.43
C ARG A 138 15.28 -29.52 16.02
N THR A 139 15.05 -30.02 17.24
CA THR A 139 16.06 -30.66 18.06
C THR A 139 16.72 -31.80 17.28
N GLY A 140 18.02 -31.71 16.99
CA GLY A 140 18.81 -32.82 16.46
C GLY A 140 19.75 -32.56 15.27
N ILE A 141 19.81 -31.36 14.67
CA ILE A 141 20.72 -31.13 13.53
C ILE A 141 21.47 -29.80 13.72
N LYS A 142 22.74 -29.85 14.17
CA LYS A 142 23.61 -28.67 14.24
C LYS A 142 23.80 -28.01 12.86
N ASP A 143 23.84 -28.83 11.81
CA ASP A 143 23.89 -28.41 10.41
C ASP A 143 22.67 -27.57 9.99
N SER A 144 21.57 -27.59 10.75
CA SER A 144 20.35 -26.83 10.41
C SER A 144 20.43 -25.36 10.81
N VAL A 145 21.18 -25.02 11.88
CA VAL A 145 21.36 -23.62 12.29
C VAL A 145 22.38 -22.92 11.38
N ASP A 146 23.50 -23.58 11.09
CA ASP A 146 24.51 -23.03 10.17
C ASP A 146 23.92 -22.89 8.76
N LEU A 147 23.23 -23.91 8.25
CA LEU A 147 22.53 -23.84 6.96
C LEU A 147 21.43 -22.76 6.93
N PHE A 148 20.72 -22.54 8.04
CA PHE A 148 19.76 -21.43 8.15
C PHE A 148 20.47 -20.08 7.93
N PHE A 149 21.59 -19.83 8.61
CA PHE A 149 22.31 -18.56 8.47
C PHE A 149 23.02 -18.41 7.12
N GLU A 150 23.48 -19.50 6.51
CA GLU A 150 23.98 -19.50 5.12
C GLU A 150 22.88 -19.14 4.13
N ALA A 151 21.71 -19.78 4.25
CA ALA A 151 20.55 -19.46 3.42
C ALA A 151 20.06 -18.04 3.66
N PHE A 152 20.14 -17.55 4.90
CA PHE A 152 19.77 -16.19 5.24
C PHE A 152 20.73 -15.16 4.65
N ALA A 153 22.05 -15.38 4.75
CA ALA A 153 23.06 -14.54 4.10
C ALA A 153 22.83 -14.47 2.58
N PHE A 154 22.64 -15.63 1.95
CA PHE A 154 22.35 -15.71 0.50
C PHE A 154 21.13 -14.88 0.11
N LYS A 155 20.05 -14.93 0.91
CA LYS A 155 18.79 -14.21 0.63
C LYS A 155 18.87 -12.71 0.86
N LEU A 156 19.74 -12.28 1.76
CA LEU A 156 20.12 -10.87 1.90
C LEU A 156 21.02 -10.38 0.75
N GLY A 157 21.44 -11.26 -0.16
CA GLY A 157 22.42 -10.95 -1.21
C GLY A 157 23.84 -10.79 -0.67
N LEU A 158 24.11 -11.32 0.52
CA LEU A 158 25.42 -11.26 1.19
C LEU A 158 26.23 -12.51 0.87
N LYS A 159 27.57 -12.38 0.85
CA LYS A 159 28.49 -13.52 0.73
C LYS A 159 28.20 -14.54 1.83
N ILE A 160 28.28 -15.84 1.50
CA ILE A 160 27.99 -16.93 2.45
C ILE A 160 28.87 -16.86 3.70
N SER A 161 30.10 -16.33 3.58
CA SER A 161 31.00 -16.08 4.72
C SER A 161 30.41 -15.14 5.77
N CYS A 162 29.43 -14.30 5.41
CA CYS A 162 28.73 -13.41 6.35
C CYS A 162 27.76 -14.16 7.28
N SER A 163 27.41 -15.42 6.97
CA SER A 163 26.52 -16.25 7.80
C SER A 163 27.00 -16.36 9.25
N LYS A 164 28.32 -16.47 9.46
CA LYS A 164 28.91 -16.53 10.80
C LYS A 164 28.69 -15.22 11.56
N ILE A 165 28.88 -14.07 10.90
CA ILE A 165 28.67 -12.75 11.50
C ILE A 165 27.19 -12.58 11.87
N LEU A 166 26.28 -12.92 10.96
CA LEU A 166 24.84 -12.88 11.20
C LEU A 166 24.45 -13.74 12.42
N LYS A 167 24.97 -14.98 12.47
CA LYS A 167 24.74 -15.92 13.56
C LYS A 167 25.22 -15.38 14.90
N ASP A 168 26.49 -14.97 14.96
CA ASP A 168 27.11 -14.47 16.19
C ASP A 168 26.42 -13.20 16.68
N HIS A 169 26.07 -12.26 15.78
CA HIS A 169 25.33 -11.04 16.12
C HIS A 169 23.90 -11.30 16.59
N PHE A 170 23.21 -12.27 16.01
CA PHE A 170 21.87 -12.64 16.43
C PHE A 170 21.87 -13.33 17.80
N LEU A 171 22.75 -14.32 18.00
CA LEU A 171 22.84 -15.07 19.26
C LEU A 171 23.34 -14.22 20.43
N SER A 172 24.31 -13.33 20.19
CA SER A 172 24.84 -12.43 21.24
C SER A 172 23.82 -11.42 21.75
N ARG A 173 22.89 -10.96 20.90
CA ARG A 173 21.83 -10.03 21.31
C ARG A 173 20.81 -10.66 22.25
N ASN A 174 20.55 -11.97 22.12
CA ASN A 174 19.61 -12.73 22.94
C ASN A 174 18.23 -12.06 23.09
N LYS A 175 17.72 -11.44 22.02
CA LYS A 175 16.40 -10.79 21.95
C LYS A 175 15.68 -11.20 20.68
N LYS A 176 14.36 -11.37 20.76
CA LYS A 176 13.57 -11.67 19.55
C LYS A 176 13.54 -10.44 18.66
N ILE A 177 13.37 -10.68 17.36
CA ILE A 177 13.26 -9.57 16.41
C ILE A 177 12.02 -8.73 16.66
N GLN A 178 10.90 -9.31 17.09
CA GLN A 178 9.70 -8.52 17.39
C GLN A 178 9.90 -7.57 18.58
N ASP A 179 10.89 -7.86 19.43
CA ASP A 179 11.31 -6.95 20.51
C ASP A 179 12.21 -5.81 19.99
N LEU A 180 12.50 -5.78 18.69
CA LEU A 180 13.36 -4.82 18.00
C LEU A 180 12.57 -4.17 16.84
N ASP A 181 12.03 -2.97 17.06
CA ASP A 181 11.37 -2.10 16.07
C ASP A 181 10.92 -2.82 14.77
N GLU A 182 9.85 -3.63 14.88
CA GLU A 182 9.47 -4.60 13.84
C GLU A 182 9.15 -3.93 12.48
N ALA A 183 8.70 -2.67 12.47
CA ALA A 183 8.51 -1.91 11.24
C ALA A 183 9.84 -1.69 10.49
N GLU A 184 10.92 -1.34 11.21
CA GLU A 184 12.24 -1.08 10.60
C GLU A 184 12.80 -2.35 9.94
N ILE A 185 12.74 -3.49 10.64
CA ILE A 185 13.28 -4.73 10.08
C ILE A 185 12.48 -5.20 8.86
N ARG A 186 11.15 -4.99 8.85
CA ARG A 186 10.30 -5.29 7.69
C ARG A 186 10.70 -4.45 6.49
N LEU A 187 10.94 -3.15 6.68
CA LEU A 187 11.37 -2.25 5.61
C LEU A 187 12.78 -2.58 5.12
N LEU A 188 13.71 -2.91 6.02
CA LEU A 188 15.05 -3.34 5.66
C LEU A 188 15.04 -4.65 4.86
N ALA A 189 14.27 -5.64 5.28
CA ALA A 189 14.11 -6.89 4.54
C ALA A 189 13.39 -6.71 3.19
N MET A 190 12.45 -5.76 3.07
CA MET A 190 11.90 -5.35 1.77
C MET A 190 12.97 -4.74 0.86
N LYS A 191 13.81 -3.84 1.39
CA LYS A 191 14.92 -3.23 0.64
C LYS A 191 15.91 -4.28 0.13
N MET A 192 16.17 -5.32 0.91
CA MET A 192 17.03 -6.45 0.52
C MET A 192 16.34 -7.45 -0.43
N GLY A 193 15.08 -7.23 -0.81
CA GLY A 193 14.35 -8.10 -1.73
C GLY A 193 13.89 -9.43 -1.14
N ILE A 194 13.94 -9.59 0.19
CA ILE A 194 13.47 -10.78 0.90
C ILE A 194 11.94 -10.80 0.95
N PHE A 195 11.33 -9.64 1.21
CA PHE A 195 9.88 -9.49 1.29
C PHE A 195 9.34 -8.72 0.10
N PRO A 196 8.11 -9.06 -0.37
CA PRO A 196 7.49 -8.30 -1.43
C PRO A 196 7.27 -6.86 -0.99
N ILE A 197 7.59 -5.95 -1.89
CA ILE A 197 7.31 -4.53 -1.72
C ILE A 197 5.79 -4.35 -1.67
N ARG A 198 5.28 -3.81 -0.56
CA ARG A 198 3.88 -3.42 -0.40
C ARG A 198 3.85 -1.98 0.07
N ASN A 199 3.38 -1.10 -0.81
CA ASN A 199 3.29 0.32 -0.51
C ASN A 199 2.12 0.60 0.44
N LEU A 200 2.30 1.63 1.25
CA LEU A 200 1.23 2.25 2.01
C LEU A 200 0.29 2.95 1.03
N THR A 201 -1.01 2.83 1.30
CA THR A 201 -2.04 3.44 0.47
C THR A 201 -2.96 4.31 1.31
N ILE A 202 -3.30 5.48 0.79
CA ILE A 202 -4.29 6.39 1.37
C ILE A 202 -5.34 6.63 0.29
N LYS A 203 -6.57 6.15 0.52
CA LYS A 203 -7.67 6.35 -0.42
C LYS A 203 -8.20 7.76 -0.27
N ILE A 204 -8.45 8.43 -1.39
CA ILE A 204 -9.04 9.77 -1.41
C ILE A 204 -10.42 9.69 -2.04
N PHE A 205 -11.38 10.29 -1.37
CA PHE A 205 -12.76 10.41 -1.80
C PHE A 205 -13.15 11.88 -1.92
N ILE A 206 -14.24 12.12 -2.64
CA ILE A 206 -14.92 13.42 -2.68
C ILE A 206 -16.39 13.20 -2.30
N ASP A 207 -16.92 14.02 -1.42
CA ASP A 207 -18.34 14.03 -1.10
C ASP A 207 -19.13 14.62 -2.28
N ILE A 208 -20.25 14.00 -2.62
CA ILE A 208 -20.99 14.36 -3.83
C ILE A 208 -21.78 15.66 -3.68
N ASP A 209 -22.23 15.96 -2.47
CA ASP A 209 -23.09 17.11 -2.23
C ASP A 209 -22.26 18.36 -1.91
N SER A 210 -21.27 18.23 -1.01
CA SER A 210 -20.38 19.34 -0.65
C SER A 210 -19.25 19.55 -1.64
N ALA A 211 -18.85 18.52 -2.40
CA ALA A 211 -17.63 18.49 -3.21
C ALA A 211 -16.33 18.64 -2.39
N GLU A 212 -16.39 18.34 -1.09
CA GLU A 212 -15.22 18.35 -0.21
C GLU A 212 -14.44 17.04 -0.33
N LEU A 213 -13.11 17.13 -0.25
CA LEU A 213 -12.25 15.94 -0.15
C LEU A 213 -12.35 15.30 1.24
N THR A 214 -12.38 13.98 1.28
CA THR A 214 -12.39 13.20 2.52
C THR A 214 -11.61 11.89 2.38
N PHE A 215 -11.25 11.31 3.52
CA PHE A 215 -10.69 9.96 3.61
C PHE A 215 -11.74 8.88 3.86
N GLU A 216 -12.96 9.25 4.25
CA GLU A 216 -13.99 8.31 4.67
C GLU A 216 -14.80 7.78 3.48
N GLU A 217 -14.97 6.46 3.44
CA GLU A 217 -15.83 5.80 2.46
C GLU A 217 -17.26 5.79 2.97
N SER A 218 -18.16 6.45 2.24
CA SER A 218 -19.60 6.46 2.52
C SER A 218 -20.41 6.30 1.22
N GLN A 219 -21.73 6.07 1.39
CA GLN A 219 -22.67 6.02 0.27
C GLN A 219 -22.79 7.33 -0.51
N ASN A 220 -22.34 8.46 0.04
CA ASN A 220 -22.39 9.77 -0.61
C ASN A 220 -21.03 10.20 -1.17
N THR A 221 -20.02 9.34 -1.08
CA THR A 221 -18.66 9.68 -1.49
C THR A 221 -18.27 8.91 -2.74
N LEU A 222 -17.46 9.55 -3.57
CA LEU A 222 -16.85 8.94 -4.73
C LEU A 222 -15.35 8.81 -4.53
N LYS A 223 -14.82 7.58 -4.66
CA LYS A 223 -13.37 7.36 -4.68
C LYS A 223 -12.76 7.99 -5.93
N ILE A 224 -11.88 8.98 -5.75
CA ILE A 224 -11.18 9.64 -6.87
C ILE A 224 -9.80 9.05 -7.13
N GLY A 225 -9.19 8.38 -6.14
CA GLY A 225 -7.87 7.80 -6.29
C GLY A 225 -7.26 7.24 -5.03
N VAL A 226 -5.96 6.95 -5.11
CA VAL A 226 -5.15 6.41 -4.02
C VAL A 226 -3.78 7.08 -4.08
N LEU A 227 -3.34 7.65 -2.97
CA LEU A 227 -1.94 8.06 -2.79
C LEU A 227 -1.12 6.84 -2.38
N GLU A 228 -0.01 6.61 -3.07
CA GLU A 228 0.91 5.50 -2.75
C GLU A 228 2.22 6.04 -2.16
N ILE A 229 2.57 5.54 -0.98
CA ILE A 229 3.80 5.88 -0.26
C ILE A 229 4.61 4.59 -0.08
N GLY A 230 5.79 4.55 -0.66
CA GLY A 230 6.66 3.39 -0.62
C GLY A 230 7.65 3.41 -1.77
N VAL A 231 8.02 2.26 -2.31
CA VAL A 231 9.00 2.14 -3.39
C VAL A 231 8.44 1.37 -4.59
N SER A 232 9.00 1.61 -5.76
CA SER A 232 8.71 0.84 -6.97
C SER A 232 9.42 -0.51 -6.94
N LYS A 233 9.11 -1.38 -7.91
CA LYS A 233 9.85 -2.65 -8.12
C LYS A 233 11.36 -2.44 -8.34
N GLU A 234 11.76 -1.26 -8.79
CA GLU A 234 13.15 -0.86 -9.00
C GLU A 234 13.78 -0.25 -7.74
N MET A 235 13.12 -0.34 -6.58
CA MET A 235 13.55 0.25 -5.31
C MET A 235 13.68 1.78 -5.32
N LYS A 236 12.98 2.45 -6.24
CA LYS A 236 12.91 3.92 -6.28
C LYS A 236 11.71 4.41 -5.46
N PRO A 237 11.87 5.43 -4.59
CA PRO A 237 10.75 6.04 -3.89
C PRO A 237 9.61 6.47 -4.82
N THR A 238 8.36 6.25 -4.41
CA THR A 238 7.21 6.85 -5.10
C THR A 238 7.32 8.38 -5.08
N PRO A 239 6.67 9.11 -6.00
CA PRO A 239 6.77 10.57 -6.03
C PRO A 239 6.42 11.27 -4.71
N LEU A 240 5.45 10.72 -3.96
CA LEU A 240 5.07 11.23 -2.64
C LEU A 240 6.10 10.86 -1.57
N LEU A 241 6.57 9.61 -1.54
CA LEU A 241 7.64 9.24 -0.62
C LEU A 241 8.90 10.08 -0.85
N ASN A 242 9.29 10.30 -2.11
CA ASN A 242 10.44 11.12 -2.45
C ASN A 242 10.31 12.55 -1.91
N ALA A 243 9.12 13.16 -2.02
CA ALA A 243 8.85 14.46 -1.45
C ALA A 243 8.96 14.44 0.09
N ILE A 244 8.37 13.43 0.74
CA ILE A 244 8.44 13.25 2.20
C ILE A 244 9.89 13.13 2.68
N LEU A 245 10.72 12.35 1.97
CA LEU A 245 12.13 12.13 2.31
C LEU A 245 12.98 13.41 2.22
N THR A 246 12.56 14.41 1.44
CA THR A 246 13.24 15.73 1.43
C THR A 246 13.01 16.56 2.70
N ASN A 247 12.03 16.18 3.52
CA ASN A 247 11.60 16.91 4.72
C ASN A 247 11.24 18.39 4.45
N ASP A 248 10.78 18.69 3.23
CA ASP A 248 10.42 20.02 2.76
C ASP A 248 8.88 20.10 2.63
N LYS A 249 8.26 20.87 3.53
CA LYS A 249 6.80 21.02 3.61
C LYS A 249 6.21 21.53 2.29
N GLU A 250 6.89 22.47 1.62
CA GLU A 250 6.40 23.03 0.37
C GLU A 250 6.41 21.97 -0.74
N LYS A 251 7.49 21.17 -0.84
CA LYS A 251 7.56 20.06 -1.80
C LYS A 251 6.51 18.99 -1.55
N ILE A 252 6.23 18.67 -0.28
CA ILE A 252 5.18 17.71 0.09
C ILE A 252 3.82 18.24 -0.36
N ASN A 253 3.49 19.49 -0.01
CA ASN A 253 2.21 20.11 -0.37
C ASN A 253 2.03 20.22 -1.89
N ASN A 254 3.06 20.66 -2.61
CA ASN A 254 3.05 20.72 -4.07
C ASN A 254 2.84 19.33 -4.70
N ARG A 255 3.44 18.29 -4.12
CA ARG A 255 3.27 16.92 -4.57
C ARG A 255 1.84 16.40 -4.34
N LEU A 256 1.27 16.64 -3.16
CA LEU A 256 -0.12 16.28 -2.84
C LEU A 256 -1.09 16.98 -3.79
N LYS A 257 -0.95 18.30 -3.95
CA LYS A 257 -1.77 19.11 -4.87
C LYS A 257 -1.72 18.54 -6.28
N SER A 258 -0.52 18.31 -6.82
CA SER A 258 -0.35 17.76 -8.16
C SER A 258 -1.01 16.38 -8.33
N GLN A 259 -0.83 15.49 -7.35
CA GLN A 259 -1.41 14.13 -7.42
C GLN A 259 -2.93 14.14 -7.29
N ILE A 260 -3.49 14.88 -6.32
CA ILE A 260 -4.94 14.96 -6.09
C ILE A 260 -5.63 15.65 -7.27
N ALA A 261 -5.06 16.74 -7.82
CA ALA A 261 -5.56 17.37 -9.04
C ALA A 261 -5.61 16.37 -10.21
N GLY A 262 -4.56 15.56 -10.38
CA GLY A 262 -4.51 14.51 -11.40
C GLY A 262 -5.60 13.45 -11.20
N MET A 263 -5.86 13.03 -9.96
CA MET A 263 -6.92 12.09 -9.60
C MET A 263 -8.32 12.65 -9.91
N LEU A 264 -8.57 13.92 -9.56
CA LEU A 264 -9.82 14.60 -9.88
C LEU A 264 -10.04 14.72 -11.39
N LYS A 265 -9.03 15.16 -12.16
CA LYS A 265 -9.12 15.27 -13.63
C LYS A 265 -9.41 13.92 -14.28
N LYS A 266 -8.72 12.86 -13.83
CA LYS A 266 -8.93 11.50 -14.32
C LYS A 266 -10.34 11.00 -14.00
N SER A 267 -10.80 11.22 -12.78
CA SER A 267 -12.14 10.81 -12.33
C SER A 267 -13.24 11.58 -13.07
N TYR A 268 -13.11 12.89 -13.19
CA TYR A 268 -14.03 13.73 -13.97
C TYR A 268 -14.16 13.22 -15.40
N LYS A 269 -13.03 13.00 -16.09
CA LYS A 269 -13.04 12.51 -17.48
C LYS A 269 -13.71 11.14 -17.58
N LEU A 270 -13.39 10.22 -16.67
CA LEU A 270 -13.98 8.88 -16.60
C LEU A 270 -15.51 8.93 -16.54
N TYR A 271 -16.06 9.75 -15.64
CA TYR A 271 -17.51 9.85 -15.41
C TYR A 271 -18.27 10.73 -16.40
N LEU A 272 -17.55 11.58 -17.13
CA LEU A 272 -18.10 12.35 -18.24
C LEU A 272 -18.33 11.48 -19.47
N THR A 273 -17.39 10.59 -19.81
CA THR A 273 -17.39 9.88 -21.09
C THR A 273 -17.95 8.46 -21.03
N GLU A 274 -17.89 7.79 -19.88
CA GLU A 274 -18.31 6.40 -19.77
C GLU A 274 -19.74 6.28 -19.23
N GLU A 275 -20.61 5.63 -19.99
CA GLU A 275 -21.90 5.17 -19.48
C GLU A 275 -21.67 4.03 -18.47
N LYS A 276 -22.23 4.16 -17.26
CA LYS A 276 -22.16 3.11 -16.24
C LYS A 276 -23.49 2.37 -16.19
N THR A 277 -23.42 1.05 -16.22
CA THR A 277 -24.57 0.16 -16.12
C THR A 277 -24.75 -0.31 -14.68
N ALA A 278 -25.94 -0.83 -14.36
CA ALA A 278 -26.16 -1.42 -13.06
C ALA A 278 -25.27 -2.66 -12.81
N SER A 279 -25.01 -3.47 -13.85
CA SER A 279 -24.08 -4.60 -13.77
C SER A 279 -22.66 -4.15 -13.36
N SER A 280 -22.16 -3.02 -13.89
CA SER A 280 -20.86 -2.48 -13.48
C SER A 280 -20.85 -1.92 -12.06
N TYR A 281 -21.99 -1.40 -11.59
CA TYR A 281 -22.18 -1.00 -10.20
C TYR A 281 -22.22 -2.18 -9.21
N LEU A 282 -22.87 -3.28 -9.58
CA LEU A 282 -23.03 -4.48 -8.74
C LEU A 282 -21.72 -5.28 -8.67
N LYS A 283 -21.01 -5.44 -9.79
CA LYS A 283 -19.72 -6.15 -9.86
C LYS A 283 -18.54 -5.37 -9.26
N GLY A 284 -18.67 -4.05 -9.11
CA GLY A 284 -17.54 -3.16 -8.85
C GLY A 284 -17.62 -2.38 -7.54
N ASN A 285 -16.45 -2.15 -6.93
CA ASN A 285 -16.27 -1.24 -5.78
C ASN A 285 -16.03 0.22 -6.19
N GLY A 286 -16.08 0.55 -7.48
CA GLY A 286 -15.64 1.86 -7.98
C GLY A 286 -16.72 2.75 -8.60
N VAL A 287 -17.90 2.21 -8.93
CA VAL A 287 -18.98 2.98 -9.57
C VAL A 287 -19.91 3.52 -8.48
N HIS A 288 -20.19 4.82 -8.51
CA HIS A 288 -21.17 5.45 -7.63
C HIS A 288 -22.57 5.44 -8.31
N PRO A 289 -23.68 5.19 -7.58
CA PRO A 289 -25.02 5.06 -8.17
C PRO A 289 -25.45 6.29 -8.97
N LEU A 290 -25.01 7.49 -8.59
CA LEU A 290 -25.23 8.75 -9.31
C LEU A 290 -24.86 8.69 -10.81
N PHE A 291 -23.92 7.81 -11.18
CA PHE A 291 -23.43 7.70 -12.55
C PHE A 291 -24.04 6.55 -13.35
N VAL A 292 -24.88 5.73 -12.73
CA VAL A 292 -25.59 4.64 -13.40
C VAL A 292 -26.72 5.24 -14.25
N SER A 293 -26.83 4.83 -15.52
CA SER A 293 -27.86 5.39 -16.41
C SER A 293 -29.25 4.98 -15.95
N GLU A 294 -30.20 5.92 -15.89
CA GLU A 294 -31.59 5.66 -15.45
C GLU A 294 -32.25 4.50 -16.22
N LYS A 295 -31.96 4.38 -17.51
CA LYS A 295 -32.37 3.24 -18.36
C LYS A 295 -31.89 1.90 -17.80
N SER A 296 -30.68 1.84 -17.24
CA SER A 296 -30.15 0.64 -16.58
C SER A 296 -30.80 0.37 -15.22
N ILE A 297 -31.35 1.39 -14.55
CA ILE A 297 -31.95 1.32 -13.20
C ILE A 297 -33.42 0.92 -13.26
N ALA A 298 -34.14 1.34 -14.30
CA ALA A 298 -35.60 1.25 -14.41
C ALA A 298 -36.20 -0.15 -14.12
N ASN A 299 -35.40 -1.21 -14.29
CA ASN A 299 -35.82 -2.60 -14.14
C ASN A 299 -35.26 -3.29 -12.87
N LEU A 300 -34.51 -2.57 -12.03
CA LEU A 300 -33.75 -3.14 -10.90
C LEU A 300 -34.23 -2.72 -9.51
N GLY A 301 -35.15 -1.75 -9.41
CA GLY A 301 -35.57 -1.21 -8.11
C GLY A 301 -34.47 -0.40 -7.43
N ASP A 302 -34.38 -0.45 -6.10
CA ASP A 302 -33.37 0.28 -5.35
C ASP A 302 -31.98 -0.39 -5.48
N LEU A 303 -31.10 0.25 -6.25
CA LEU A 303 -29.71 -0.19 -6.47
C LEU A 303 -28.92 -0.42 -5.18
N LEU A 304 -29.18 0.37 -4.13
CA LEU A 304 -28.47 0.21 -2.85
C LEU A 304 -28.89 -1.08 -2.16
N GLU A 305 -30.18 -1.39 -2.16
CA GLU A 305 -30.70 -2.66 -1.64
C GLU A 305 -30.15 -3.84 -2.44
N VAL A 306 -30.22 -3.77 -3.77
CA VAL A 306 -29.71 -4.84 -4.65
C VAL A 306 -28.22 -5.08 -4.40
N LYS A 307 -27.39 -4.03 -4.25
CA LYS A 307 -25.96 -4.18 -3.95
C LYS A 307 -25.71 -4.77 -2.56
N SER A 308 -26.54 -4.44 -1.57
CA SER A 308 -26.47 -5.03 -0.23
C SER A 308 -26.76 -6.54 -0.25
N TYR A 309 -27.78 -6.97 -0.99
CA TYR A 309 -28.06 -8.38 -1.25
C TYR A 309 -26.92 -9.05 -2.02
N PHE A 310 -26.41 -8.39 -3.07
CA PHE A 310 -25.32 -8.91 -3.88
C PHE A 310 -24.08 -9.22 -3.04
N LYS A 311 -23.68 -8.31 -2.14
CA LYS A 311 -22.54 -8.52 -1.21
C LYS A 311 -22.71 -9.71 -0.27
N LYS A 312 -23.96 -10.15 0.00
CA LYS A 312 -24.26 -11.28 0.89
C LYS A 312 -24.38 -12.61 0.16
N ALA A 313 -24.51 -12.60 -1.17
CA ALA A 313 -24.65 -13.79 -2.00
C ALA A 313 -23.28 -14.43 -2.30
N GLY A 314 -23.21 -15.76 -2.41
CA GLY A 314 -22.00 -16.46 -2.84
C GLY A 314 -21.67 -16.19 -4.32
N GLU A 315 -20.41 -16.35 -4.75
CA GLU A 315 -19.97 -16.06 -6.14
C GLU A 315 -20.83 -16.77 -7.22
N SER A 316 -21.25 -18.01 -6.98
CA SER A 316 -22.11 -18.76 -7.92
C SER A 316 -23.56 -18.24 -7.96
N GLU A 317 -24.03 -17.61 -6.89
CA GLU A 317 -25.34 -16.96 -6.82
C GLU A 317 -25.29 -15.58 -7.46
N MET A 318 -24.19 -14.83 -7.28
CA MET A 318 -23.95 -13.55 -7.95
C MET A 318 -24.07 -13.69 -9.47
N GLU A 319 -23.45 -14.71 -10.08
CA GLU A 319 -23.53 -14.94 -11.52
C GLU A 319 -24.96 -15.26 -11.98
N LYS A 320 -25.71 -16.05 -11.21
CA LYS A 320 -27.13 -16.37 -11.51
C LYS A 320 -28.00 -15.13 -11.41
N ILE A 321 -27.83 -14.33 -10.35
CA ILE A 321 -28.56 -13.07 -10.13
C ILE A 321 -28.27 -12.11 -11.28
N LEU A 322 -27.00 -11.95 -11.68
CA LEU A 322 -26.63 -11.10 -12.81
C LEU A 322 -27.24 -11.58 -14.13
N ARG A 323 -27.22 -12.89 -14.41
CA ARG A 323 -27.85 -13.44 -15.62
C ARG A 323 -29.35 -13.25 -15.61
N SER A 324 -30.03 -13.43 -14.47
CA SER A 324 -31.46 -13.17 -14.33
C SER A 324 -31.80 -11.70 -14.55
N ILE A 325 -31.00 -10.79 -14.00
CA ILE A 325 -31.13 -9.34 -14.24
C ILE A 325 -30.89 -9.01 -15.72
N GLU A 326 -29.81 -9.52 -16.32
CA GLU A 326 -29.46 -9.26 -17.72
C GLU A 326 -30.47 -9.87 -18.71
N SER A 327 -31.09 -11.01 -18.38
CA SER A 327 -32.19 -11.61 -19.14
C SER A 327 -33.47 -10.77 -19.05
N TYR A 328 -33.87 -10.34 -17.84
CA TYR A 328 -35.03 -9.47 -17.64
C TYR A 328 -34.88 -8.10 -18.31
N LEU A 329 -33.65 -7.57 -18.37
CA LEU A 329 -33.34 -6.30 -19.07
C LEU A 329 -33.39 -6.38 -20.60
N ARG A 330 -33.43 -7.59 -21.19
CA ARG A 330 -33.46 -7.80 -22.65
C ARG A 330 -34.87 -8.03 -23.19
N GLU A 331 -35.85 -8.30 -22.33
CA GLU A 331 -37.28 -8.41 -22.66
C GLU A 331 -37.96 -7.03 -22.58
#